data_AF-A0A377Q192-F1
#
_entry.id   AF-A0A377Q192-F1
#
_cell.length_a   1.000
_cell.length_b   1.000
_cell.length_c   1.000
_cell.angle_alpha   90.00
_cell.angle_beta   90.00
_cell.angle_gamma   90.00
#
_symmetry.space_group_name_H-M   'P 1'
#
loop_
_entity.id
_entity.type
_entity.pdbx_description
1 polymer ?
#
loop_
_entity_poly.entity_id
_entity_poly.type
_entity_poly.pdbx_seq_one_letter_code
_entity_poly.pdbx_strand_id
1 'polypeptide(L)'
;MHIDGSLEGSIIAKSNVVIGKSGNVNGSINAEHLVVSGKLMGNCECAIVEILPQGRIEGEVRARELIIEKTAEFVGHSITHKDNEIKHSFDKSKNIPSNTPKKVENVGDTK
;
A
#
# COMPACT_ATOMS: atom_id res chain seq x y z
N MET A 1 12.11 -1.76 1.12
CA MET A 1 12.29 -2.01 -0.33
C MET A 1 12.88 -0.75 -0.95
N HIS A 2 13.89 -0.86 -1.81
CA HIS A 2 14.54 0.29 -2.45
C HIS A 2 14.49 0.12 -3.97
N ILE A 3 14.17 1.19 -4.70
CA ILE A 3 13.94 1.17 -6.15
C ILE A 3 14.78 2.25 -6.81
N ASP A 4 15.77 1.81 -7.61
CA ASP A 4 16.70 2.65 -8.39
C ASP A 4 16.63 2.34 -9.89
N GLY A 5 15.42 2.17 -10.41
CA GLY A 5 15.16 1.90 -11.82
C GLY A 5 13.68 2.05 -12.14
N SER A 6 13.25 1.48 -13.26
CA SER A 6 11.85 1.55 -13.67
C SER A 6 11.05 0.36 -13.13
N LEU A 7 9.89 0.64 -12.54
CA LEU A 7 8.92 -0.37 -12.12
C LEU A 7 7.51 0.05 -12.55
N GLU A 8 6.78 -0.89 -13.14
CA GLU A 8 5.37 -0.72 -13.48
C GLU A 8 4.52 -1.74 -12.72
N GLY A 9 3.43 -1.28 -12.09
CA GLY A 9 2.48 -2.14 -11.37
C GLY A 9 2.32 -1.81 -9.88
N SER A 10 1.85 -2.79 -9.10
CA SER A 10 1.51 -2.61 -7.69
C SER A 10 2.60 -3.11 -6.75
N ILE A 11 3.04 -2.24 -5.85
CA ILE A 11 3.93 -2.57 -4.74
C ILE A 11 3.10 -2.61 -3.47
N ILE A 12 3.21 -3.71 -2.74
CA ILE A 12 2.66 -3.82 -1.40
C ILE A 12 3.81 -4.22 -0.48
N ALA A 13 4.02 -3.48 0.60
CA ALA A 13 5.09 -3.71 1.56
C ALA A 13 4.57 -3.51 2.99
N LYS A 14 5.11 -4.25 3.95
CA LYS A 14 4.70 -4.12 5.37
C LYS A 14 5.34 -2.94 6.10
N SER A 15 6.39 -2.35 5.53
CA SER A 15 7.22 -1.34 6.18
C SER A 15 7.66 -0.32 5.11
N ASN A 16 8.94 0.03 5.04
CA ASN A 16 9.43 1.15 4.24
C ASN A 16 9.62 0.82 2.75
N VAL A 17 9.18 1.73 1.89
CA VAL A 17 9.47 1.77 0.44
C VAL A 17 10.22 3.06 0.14
N VAL A 18 11.31 2.96 -0.63
CA VAL A 18 12.11 4.10 -1.05
C VAL A 18 12.23 4.09 -2.57
N ILE A 19 11.84 5.19 -3.21
CA ILE A 19 12.13 5.48 -4.60
C ILE A 19 13.35 6.38 -4.63
N GLY A 20 14.50 5.82 -5.00
CA GLY A 20 15.76 6.54 -5.11
C GLY A 20 15.74 7.53 -6.28
N LYS A 21 16.80 8.34 -6.41
CA LYS A 21 16.87 9.44 -7.40
C LYS A 21 16.70 8.98 -8.85
N SER A 22 17.16 7.78 -9.20
CA SER A 22 16.97 7.18 -10.52
C SER A 22 15.71 6.32 -10.62
N GLY A 23 14.96 6.17 -9.52
CA GLY A 23 13.75 5.39 -9.45
C GLY A 23 12.59 6.06 -10.17
N ASN A 24 11.87 5.28 -10.98
CA ASN A 24 10.64 5.68 -11.65
C ASN A 24 9.60 4.57 -11.47
N VAL A 25 8.56 4.87 -10.72
CA VAL A 25 7.45 3.95 -10.48
C VAL A 25 6.21 4.46 -11.18
N ASN A 26 5.59 3.63 -12.01
CA ASN A 26 4.27 3.86 -12.56
C ASN A 26 3.30 2.81 -12.00
N GLY A 27 2.40 3.21 -11.10
CA GLY A 27 1.43 2.28 -10.52
C GLY A 27 0.99 2.65 -9.12
N SER A 28 0.89 1.65 -8.23
CA SER A 28 0.31 1.86 -6.89
C SER A 28 1.20 1.32 -5.77
N ILE A 29 1.29 2.06 -4.66
CA ILE A 29 2.10 1.68 -3.50
C ILE A 29 1.22 1.61 -2.25
N ASN A 30 1.23 0.47 -1.55
CA ASN A 30 0.70 0.34 -0.20
C ASN A 30 1.83 -0.07 0.74
N ALA A 31 2.14 0.78 1.71
CA ALA A 31 3.29 0.64 2.60
C ALA A 31 3.04 1.33 3.94
N GLU A 32 3.89 1.11 4.94
CA GLU A 32 3.82 1.92 6.17
C GLU A 32 4.40 3.32 5.93
N HIS A 33 5.56 3.38 5.29
CA HIS A 33 6.29 4.61 5.02
C HIS A 33 6.83 4.60 3.58
N LEU A 34 6.57 5.69 2.85
CA LEU A 34 7.08 5.90 1.50
C LEU A 34 7.99 7.14 1.46
N VAL A 35 9.23 6.97 0.99
CA VAL A 35 10.18 8.05 0.75
C VAL A 35 10.47 8.17 -0.74
N VAL A 36 10.32 9.36 -1.32
CA VAL A 36 10.44 9.61 -2.76
C VAL A 36 11.49 10.68 -3.04
N SER A 37 12.60 10.26 -3.67
CA SER A 37 13.63 11.14 -4.24
C SER A 37 13.73 11.03 -5.78
N GLY A 38 13.01 10.07 -6.37
CA GLY A 38 12.81 9.91 -7.81
C GLY A 38 11.39 10.29 -8.22
N LYS A 39 10.72 9.44 -9.01
CA LYS A 39 9.38 9.71 -9.54
C LYS A 39 8.39 8.60 -9.22
N LEU A 40 7.19 9.00 -8.78
CA LEU A 40 6.00 8.15 -8.71
C LEU A 40 4.91 8.76 -9.58
N MET A 41 4.41 8.01 -10.56
CA MET A 41 3.19 8.30 -11.30
C MET A 41 2.13 7.28 -10.87
N GLY A 42 1.05 7.75 -10.25
CA GLY A 42 -0.03 6.92 -9.73
C GLY A 42 -0.29 7.15 -8.24
N ASN A 43 -0.80 6.12 -7.56
CA ASN A 43 -1.47 6.30 -6.27
C ASN A 43 -0.68 5.65 -5.13
N CYS A 44 -0.66 6.26 -3.95
CA CYS A 44 -0.12 5.62 -2.76
C CYS A 44 -1.08 5.69 -1.58
N GLU A 45 -1.06 4.62 -0.78
CA GLU A 45 -1.73 4.52 0.51
C GLU A 45 -0.69 4.13 1.57
N CYS A 46 -0.26 5.09 2.37
CA CYS A 46 0.78 4.89 3.38
C CYS A 46 0.42 5.59 4.70
N ALA A 47 1.06 5.27 5.82
CA ALA A 47 0.90 6.12 7.02
C ALA A 47 1.62 7.44 6.82
N ILE A 48 2.87 7.35 6.33
CA ILE A 48 3.74 8.50 6.13
C ILE A 48 4.21 8.50 4.67
N VAL A 49 4.14 9.66 4.03
CA VAL A 49 4.71 9.89 2.70
C VAL A 49 5.63 11.09 2.80
N GLU A 50 6.89 10.90 2.43
CA GLU A 50 7.93 11.91 2.42
C GLU A 50 8.46 12.09 0.99
N ILE A 51 8.25 13.29 0.43
CA ILE A 51 8.81 13.68 -0.86
C ILE A 51 10.05 14.52 -0.59
N LEU A 52 11.21 13.91 -0.82
CA LEU A 52 12.53 14.53 -0.67
C LEU A 52 12.82 15.51 -1.82
N PRO A 53 13.88 16.34 -1.72
CA PRO A 53 14.25 17.27 -2.77
C PRO A 53 14.44 16.57 -4.12
N GLN A 54 13.93 17.18 -5.20
CA GLN A 54 13.88 16.61 -6.56
C GLN A 54 12.97 15.38 -6.72
N GLY A 55 12.35 14.90 -5.65
CA GLY A 55 11.30 13.89 -5.71
C GLY A 55 10.03 14.46 -6.32
N ARG A 56 9.31 13.61 -7.06
CA ARG A 56 8.02 13.95 -7.66
C ARG A 56 6.99 12.85 -7.47
N ILE A 57 5.80 13.23 -7.01
CA ILE A 57 4.60 12.39 -7.05
C ILE A 57 3.56 13.06 -7.94
N GLU A 58 3.04 12.32 -8.90
CA GLU A 58 1.90 12.70 -9.73
C GLU A 58 0.77 11.69 -9.58
N GLY A 59 -0.32 12.06 -8.93
CA GLY A 59 -1.47 11.18 -8.65
C GLY A 59 -2.09 11.42 -7.28
N GLU A 60 -2.65 10.35 -6.69
CA GLU A 60 -3.39 10.44 -5.44
C GLU A 60 -2.59 9.91 -4.25
N VAL A 61 -2.50 10.70 -3.18
CA VAL A 61 -1.81 10.33 -1.93
C VAL A 61 -2.83 10.18 -0.81
N ARG A 62 -3.04 8.95 -0.34
CA ARG A 62 -3.74 8.65 0.92
C ARG A 62 -2.72 8.47 2.03
N ALA A 63 -2.64 9.42 2.96
CA ALA A 63 -1.67 9.35 4.06
C ALA A 63 -2.18 9.95 5.37
N ARG A 64 -1.63 9.52 6.50
CA ARG A 64 -1.82 10.24 7.78
C ARG A 64 -0.93 11.48 7.82
N GLU A 65 0.30 11.33 7.36
CA GLU A 65 1.30 12.39 7.27
C GLU A 65 1.84 12.49 5.84
N LEU A 66 1.81 13.70 5.28
CA LEU A 66 2.40 14.04 3.99
C LEU A 66 3.42 15.15 4.20
N ILE A 67 4.69 14.84 3.96
CA ILE A 67 5.84 15.73 4.09
C ILE A 67 6.34 16.03 2.68
N ILE A 68 6.41 17.31 2.31
CA ILE A 68 6.92 17.78 1.03
C ILE A 68 8.09 18.71 1.32
N GLU A 69 9.30 18.26 1.03
CA GLU A 69 10.49 19.06 1.24
C GLU A 69 10.67 20.17 0.20
N LYS A 70 11.59 21.10 0.47
CA LYS A 70 11.94 22.16 -0.46
C LYS A 70 12.39 21.56 -1.80
N THR A 71 11.88 22.11 -2.90
CA THR A 71 12.14 21.66 -4.29
C THR A 71 11.53 20.31 -4.69
N ALA A 72 10.73 19.69 -3.83
CA ALA A 72 9.91 18.54 -4.21
C ALA A 72 8.66 18.99 -4.99
N GLU A 73 8.15 18.11 -5.84
CA GLU A 73 6.94 18.33 -6.64
C GLU A 73 5.83 17.35 -6.25
N PHE A 74 4.66 17.88 -5.91
CA PHE A 74 3.44 17.08 -5.77
C PHE A 74 2.37 17.63 -6.71
N VAL A 75 1.86 16.77 -7.58
CA VAL A 75 0.81 17.13 -8.56
C VAL A 75 -0.34 16.13 -8.42
N GLY A 76 -1.44 16.56 -7.80
CA GLY A 76 -2.64 15.74 -7.68
C GLY A 76 -3.43 15.99 -6.40
N HIS A 77 -4.02 14.93 -5.87
CA HIS A 77 -4.96 15.00 -4.74
C HIS A 77 -4.40 14.30 -3.51
N SER A 78 -4.50 14.94 -2.35
CA SER A 78 -4.17 14.33 -1.06
C SER A 78 -5.44 14.07 -0.25
N ILE A 79 -5.47 12.92 0.42
CA ILE A 79 -6.56 12.50 1.30
C ILE A 79 -5.93 12.11 2.64
N THR A 80 -6.31 12.81 3.70
CA THR A 80 -5.87 12.48 5.06
C THR A 80 -6.76 11.41 5.68
N HIS A 81 -6.18 10.29 6.09
CA HIS A 81 -6.89 9.27 6.88
C HIS A 81 -6.71 9.57 8.37
N LYS A 82 -7.80 9.67 9.14
CA LYS A 82 -7.78 9.96 10.59
C LYS A 82 -7.66 8.71 11.47
N ASP A 83 -7.75 7.53 10.85
CA ASP A 83 -7.74 6.26 11.54
C ASP A 83 -6.32 5.66 11.55
N ASN A 84 -5.95 5.02 12.67
CA ASN A 84 -4.64 4.38 12.84
C ASN A 84 -4.46 3.07 12.04
N GLU A 85 -5.46 2.64 11.29
CA GLU A 85 -5.43 1.37 10.56
C GLU A 85 -5.16 1.61 9.07
N ILE A 86 -3.89 1.46 8.66
CA ILE A 86 -3.63 1.15 7.25
C ILE A 86 -4.18 -0.26 7.03
N LYS A 87 -5.21 -0.39 6.20
CA LYS A 87 -5.69 -1.70 5.76
C LYS A 87 -4.65 -2.29 4.81
N HIS A 88 -3.62 -2.91 5.37
CA HIS A 88 -2.73 -3.74 4.58
C HIS A 88 -3.57 -4.88 3.99
N SER A 89 -3.72 -4.89 2.67
CA SER A 89 -4.41 -5.93 1.90
C SER A 89 -3.76 -7.31 2.00
N PHE A 90 -2.76 -7.48 2.87
CA PHE A 90 -2.04 -8.71 3.14
C PHE A 90 -2.68 -9.68 4.13
N ASP A 91 -3.73 -9.28 4.86
CA ASP A 91 -4.32 -10.14 5.91
C ASP A 91 -5.70 -10.70 5.55
N LYS A 92 -5.85 -11.21 4.31
CA LYS A 92 -7.00 -12.05 3.91
C LYS A 92 -6.57 -13.41 3.38
N SER A 93 -5.52 -14.01 3.96
CA SER A 93 -5.23 -15.44 3.77
C SER A 93 -4.54 -16.03 5.01
N LYS A 94 -5.30 -16.18 6.10
CA LYS A 94 -5.15 -17.23 7.13
C LYS A 94 -6.26 -17.11 8.19
N ASN A 95 -7.49 -17.38 7.77
CA ASN A 95 -8.53 -17.90 8.65
C ASN A 95 -9.45 -18.80 7.81
N ILE A 96 -8.93 -19.96 7.42
CA ILE A 96 -9.78 -21.12 7.19
C ILE A 96 -10.02 -21.69 8.60
N PRO A 97 -11.21 -21.56 9.20
CA PRO A 97 -11.50 -22.31 10.41
C PRO A 97 -11.46 -23.80 10.07
N SER A 98 -10.37 -24.46 10.45
CA SER A 98 -10.29 -25.92 10.50
C SER A 98 -11.13 -26.39 11.69
N ASN A 99 -12.43 -26.60 11.47
CA ASN A 99 -13.18 -27.55 12.28
C ASN A 99 -14.31 -28.20 11.45
N THR A 100 -14.00 -29.35 10.86
CA THR A 100 -14.99 -30.41 10.59
C THR A 100 -14.79 -31.47 11.67
N PRO A 101 -15.83 -32.20 12.15
CA PRO A 101 -17.03 -32.57 11.39
C PRO A 101 -18.37 -32.29 12.10
N LYS A 102 -19.39 -31.88 11.33
CA LYS A 102 -20.79 -32.11 11.74
C LYS A 102 -21.08 -33.60 11.60
N LYS A 103 -21.35 -34.26 12.71
CA LYS A 103 -21.98 -35.59 12.74
C LYS A 103 -23.34 -35.46 12.06
N VAL A 104 -23.50 -36.09 10.90
CA VAL A 104 -24.82 -36.36 10.32
C VAL A 104 -24.90 -37.88 10.22
N GLU A 105 -25.49 -38.50 11.23
CA GLU A 105 -25.95 -39.88 11.09
C GLU A 105 -27.23 -39.87 10.24
N ASN A 106 -27.25 -40.81 9.29
CA ASN A 106 -28.18 -40.91 8.19
C ASN A 106 -29.49 -41.62 8.57
N VAL A 107 -30.58 -41.15 7.95
CA VAL A 107 -31.63 -41.86 7.19
C VAL A 107 -32.45 -43.00 7.84
N GLY A 108 -33.77 -42.91 7.61
CA GLY A 108 -34.72 -44.04 7.51
C GLY A 108 -35.57 -44.23 8.77
N ASP A 109 -36.87 -44.50 8.74
CA ASP A 109 -37.74 -44.96 7.67
C ASP A 109 -39.22 -44.68 8.02
N THR A 110 -40.01 -44.71 6.96
CA THR A 110 -41.47 -44.79 6.85
C THR A 110 -42.16 -45.74 7.83
N LYS A 111 -43.25 -45.27 8.47
CA LYS A 111 -44.60 -45.84 8.32
C LYS A 111 -45.69 -44.89 8.80
#